data_AF-A0A537NTB5-F1
#
_entry.id   AF-A0A537NTB5-F1
#
_cell.length_a   1.000
_cell.length_b   1.000
_cell.length_c   1.000
_cell.angle_alpha   90.00
_cell.angle_beta   90.00
_cell.angle_gamma   90.00
#
_symmetry.space_group_name_H-M   'P 1'
#
loop_
_entity.id
_entity.type
_entity.pdbx_description
1 polymer ?
#
loop_
_entity_poly.entity_id
_entity_poly.type
_entity_poly.pdbx_seq_one_letter_code
_entity_poly.pdbx_strand_id
1 'polypeptide(L)' 'DEAGKLVPIDVKAGETILFGKWSGTEVKIDGEELLIMQESDIMGVIVTPALAKAA' A
#
# COMPACT_ATOMS: atom_id res chain seq x y z
N ASP A 1 -6.11 18.81 2.21
CA ASP A 1 -7.07 19.88 1.85
C ASP A 1 -6.29 21.08 1.31
N GLU A 2 -6.94 22.07 0.72
CA GLU A 2 -6.28 23.30 0.18
C GLU A 2 -5.60 24.17 1.27
N ALA A 3 -5.41 23.64 2.49
CA ALA A 3 -4.67 24.24 3.60
C ALA A 3 -3.31 23.54 3.87
N GLY A 4 -2.84 22.66 2.98
CA GLY A 4 -1.55 21.99 3.14
C GLY A 4 -1.54 20.90 4.21
N LYS A 5 -2.71 20.40 4.68
CA LYS A 5 -2.71 19.18 5.48
C LYS A 5 -2.37 17.98 4.62
N LEU A 6 -1.23 17.38 4.94
CA LEU A 6 -0.85 16.05 4.50
C LEU A 6 -1.92 15.07 4.99
N VAL A 7 -2.52 14.34 4.05
CA VAL A 7 -3.38 13.20 4.37
C VAL A 7 -2.44 12.01 4.56
N PRO A 8 -2.43 11.38 5.75
CA PRO A 8 -1.65 10.16 5.95
C PRO A 8 -2.23 9.03 5.12
N ILE A 9 -1.35 8.15 4.62
CA ILE A 9 -1.76 6.88 4.02
C ILE A 9 -2.29 5.97 5.13
N ASP A 10 -3.42 5.30 4.87
CA ASP A 10 -4.06 4.41 5.84
C ASP A 10 -3.36 3.03 5.94
N VAL A 11 -2.57 2.68 4.93
CA VAL A 11 -1.78 1.43 4.84
C VAL A 11 -0.40 1.58 5.48
N LYS A 12 0.02 0.55 6.23
CA LYS A 12 1.32 0.52 6.92
C LYS A 12 2.27 -0.48 6.27
N ALA A 13 3.58 -0.22 6.45
CA ALA A 13 4.62 -1.15 6.01
C ALA A 13 4.44 -2.52 6.68
N GLY A 14 4.52 -3.58 5.87
CA GLY A 14 4.33 -4.96 6.31
C GLY A 14 2.90 -5.49 6.19
N GLU A 15 1.93 -4.63 5.87
CA GLU A 15 0.57 -5.08 5.57
C GLU A 15 0.48 -5.71 4.18
N THR A 16 -0.29 -6.78 4.06
CA THR A 16 -0.59 -7.40 2.78
C THR A 16 -1.85 -6.76 2.22
N ILE A 17 -1.79 -6.25 0.99
CA ILE A 17 -2.91 -5.57 0.35
C ILE A 17 -3.34 -6.26 -0.94
N LEU A 18 -4.60 -6.04 -1.32
CA LEU A 18 -5.14 -6.30 -2.64
C LEU A 18 -5.13 -5.01 -3.44
N PHE A 19 -4.60 -5.07 -4.64
CA PHE A 19 -4.60 -3.96 -5.60
C PHE A 19 -5.04 -4.47 -6.98
N GLY A 20 -5.46 -3.55 -7.84
CA GLY A 20 -5.86 -3.88 -9.20
C GLY A 20 -4.74 -4.54 -9.99
N LYS A 21 -5.05 -5.62 -10.74
CA LYS A 21 -4.06 -6.36 -11.55
C LYS A 21 -3.26 -5.47 -12.53
N TRP A 22 -3.84 -4.36 -12.95
CA TRP A 22 -3.27 -3.43 -13.93
C TRP A 22 -2.90 -2.08 -13.30
N SER A 23 -2.81 -2.02 -11.97
CA SER A 23 -2.49 -0.82 -11.22
C SER A 23 -1.01 -0.78 -10.86
N GLY A 24 -0.46 0.43 -10.83
CA GLY A 24 0.94 0.71 -10.49
C GLY A 24 1.90 0.71 -11.68
N THR A 25 3.13 1.14 -11.39
CA THR A 25 4.25 1.23 -12.31
C THR A 25 5.43 0.46 -11.71
N GLU A 26 6.06 -0.39 -12.51
CA GLU A 26 7.28 -1.08 -12.08
C GLU A 26 8.46 -0.11 -12.08
N VAL A 27 9.20 -0.07 -10.98
CA VAL A 27 10.39 0.77 -10.80
C VAL A 27 11.53 -0.06 -10.23
N LYS A 28 12.75 0.21 -10.68
CA LYS A 28 13.95 -0.40 -10.12
C LYS A 28 14.64 0.60 -9.21
N ILE A 29 14.75 0.26 -7.94
CA ILE A 29 15.42 1.08 -6.92
C ILE A 29 16.42 0.17 -6.21
N ASP A 30 17.67 0.62 -6.12
CA ASP A 30 18.76 -0.13 -5.44
C ASP A 30 18.93 -1.58 -5.90
N GLY A 31 18.56 -1.88 -7.15
CA GLY A 31 18.64 -3.23 -7.74
C GLY A 31 17.43 -4.12 -7.48
N GLU A 32 16.45 -3.65 -6.72
CA GLU A 32 15.19 -4.34 -6.45
C GLU A 32 14.10 -3.89 -7.42
N GLU A 33 13.28 -4.85 -7.87
CA GLU A 33 12.07 -4.59 -8.65
C GLU A 33 10.92 -4.31 -7.69
N LEU A 34 10.45 -3.06 -7.67
CA LEU A 34 9.37 -2.59 -6.83
C LEU A 34 8.18 -2.13 -7.69
N LEU A 35 6.99 -2.16 -7.11
CA LEU A 35 5.77 -1.66 -7.74
C LEU A 35 5.30 -0.42 -7.00
N ILE A 36 5.32 0.74 -7.66
CA ILE A 36 4.78 1.99 -7.11
C ILE A 36 3.34 2.18 -7.59
N MET A 37 2.40 2.49 -6.70
CA MET A 37 0.99 2.72 -7.04
C MET A 37 0.38 3.79 -6.15
N GLN A 38 -0.81 4.29 -6.53
CA GLN A 38 -1.55 5.23 -5.69
C GLN A 38 -2.42 4.50 -4.67
N GLU A 39 -2.72 5.14 -3.55
CA GLU A 39 -3.58 4.57 -2.50
C GLU A 39 -4.99 4.25 -3.02
N SER A 40 -5.50 5.01 -3.99
CA SER A 40 -6.79 4.78 -4.63
C SER A 40 -6.89 3.47 -5.41
N ASP A 41 -5.76 2.87 -5.79
CA ASP A 41 -5.70 1.58 -6.47
C ASP A 41 -5.78 0.38 -5.51
N ILE A 42 -5.73 0.63 -4.20
CA ILE A 42 -5.79 -0.38 -3.16
C ILE A 42 -7.26 -0.74 -2.91
N MET A 43 -7.60 -2.00 -3.15
CA MET A 43 -8.96 -2.53 -2.97
C MET A 43 -9.24 -2.90 -1.51
N GLY A 44 -8.21 -3.27 -0.74
CA GLY A 44 -8.35 -3.57 0.67
C GLY A 44 -7.11 -4.24 1.26
N VAL A 45 -7.05 -4.27 2.60
CA VAL A 45 -5.98 -4.94 3.36
C VAL A 45 -6.41 -6.38 3.68
N ILE A 46 -5.55 -7.36 3.38
CA ILE A 46 -5.76 -8.75 3.74
C ILE A 46 -5.32 -8.94 5.19
N VAL A 47 -6.30 -9.13 6.08
CA VAL A 47 -6.06 -9.54 7.46
C VAL A 47 -5.96 -11.05 7.50
N THR A 48 -4.74 -11.59 7.46
CA THR A 48 -4.57 -13.00 7.85
C THR A 48 -4.77 -13.12 9.37
N PRO A 49 -5.43 -14.19 9.87
CA PRO A 49 -5.73 -14.34 11.29
C PRO A 49 -4.49 -14.36 12.21
N ALA A 50 -3.29 -14.52 11.65
CA ALA A 50 -2.03 -14.48 12.40
C ALA A 50 -1.66 -13.05 12.86
N LEU A 51 -2.00 -12.02 12.09
CA LEU A 51 -1.68 -10.62 12.41
C LEU A 51 -2.72 -9.99 13.36
N ALA A 52 -3.95 -10.50 13.38
CA ALA A 52 -5.02 -10.01 14.27
C ALA A 52 -4.82 -10.38 15.76
N LYS A 53 -3.83 -11.20 16.10
CA LYS A 53 -3.52 -11.61 17.50
C LYS A 53 -2.32 -10.90 18.13
N ALA A 54 -1.69 -9.95 17.42
CA ALA A 54 -0.50 -9.25 17.90
C ALA A 54 -0.74 -7.77 18.27
N ALA A 55 -1.99 -7.31 18.31
CA ALA A 55 -2.38 -5.97 18.73
C ALA A 55 -3.12 -5.99 20.07
#